data_AF-A0A7K2QIL5-F1
#
_entry.id   AF-A0A7K2QIL5-F1
#
_cell.length_a   1.000
_cell.length_b   1.000
_cell.length_c   1.000
_cell.angle_alpha   90.00
_cell.angle_beta   90.00
_cell.angle_gamma   90.00
#
_symmetry.space_group_name_H-M   'P 1'
#
loop_
_entity.id
_entity.type
_entity.pdbx_description
1 polymer ?
#
loop_
_entity_poly.entity_id
_entity_poly.type
_entity_poly.pdbx_seq_one_letter_code
_entity_poly.pdbx_strand_id
1 'polypeptide(L)' 'GRAGREAPGTVYRCWAEAEDGRLPAFPSPEIRLADLAQFALQAACWGDPDAAGLALLDPPPAGAMAAAREVLVAVGAVSA' A
#
# COMPACT_ATOMS: atom_id res chain seq x y z
N GLY A 1 1.37 14.30 18.83
CA GLY A 1 0.27 13.54 18.19
C GLY A 1 -0.89 14.47 17.84
N ARG A 2 -2.02 13.96 17.31
CA ARG A 2 -3.15 14.82 16.89
C ARG A 2 -3.85 15.54 18.06
N ALA A 3 -3.82 14.99 19.28
CA ALA A 3 -4.58 15.51 20.42
C ALA A 3 -3.98 16.75 21.11
N GLY A 4 -2.70 17.08 20.90
CA GLY A 4 -2.01 18.13 21.65
C GLY A 4 -1.26 19.12 20.77
N ARG A 5 -1.93 19.60 19.71
CA ARG A 5 -1.29 20.49 18.71
C ARG A 5 -1.07 21.91 19.22
N GLU A 6 -2.04 22.46 19.92
CA GLU A 6 -2.05 23.87 20.35
C GLU A 6 -2.07 24.04 21.87
N ALA A 7 -2.42 22.98 22.60
CA ALA A 7 -2.50 22.93 24.05
C ALA A 7 -2.29 21.49 24.53
N PRO A 8 -2.03 21.25 25.83
CA PRO A 8 -1.98 19.91 26.39
C PRO A 8 -3.24 19.09 26.04
N GLY A 9 -3.04 17.86 25.59
CA GLY A 9 -4.12 16.98 25.17
C GLY A 9 -3.95 15.56 25.69
N THR A 10 -5.06 14.82 25.78
CA THR A 10 -5.10 13.44 26.28
C THR A 10 -5.51 12.49 25.16
N VAL A 11 -4.90 11.31 25.11
CA VAL A 11 -5.30 10.21 24.22
C VAL A 11 -5.62 8.99 25.09
N TYR A 12 -6.80 8.41 24.89
CA TYR A 12 -7.18 7.13 25.47
C TYR A 12 -6.96 6.05 24.42
N ARG A 13 -6.09 5.08 24.72
CA ARG A 13 -5.89 3.89 23.88
C ARG A 13 -6.87 2.82 24.35
N CYS A 14 -7.73 2.36 23.45
CA CYS A 14 -8.78 1.38 23.77
C CYS A 14 -8.31 -0.06 23.59
N TRP A 15 -7.12 -0.37 24.13
CA TRP A 15 -6.52 -1.71 24.15
C TRP A 15 -5.70 -1.89 25.42
N ALA A 16 -5.32 -3.14 25.74
CA ALA A 16 -4.54 -3.45 26.93
C ALA A 16 -3.08 -2.97 26.79
N GLU A 17 -2.46 -2.53 27.89
CA GLU A 17 -1.06 -2.07 27.88
C GLU A 17 -0.09 -3.16 27.36
N ALA A 18 -0.33 -4.42 27.73
CA ALA A 18 0.45 -5.55 27.24
C ALA A 18 0.35 -5.77 25.72
N GLU A 19 -0.67 -5.22 25.06
CA GLU A 19 -0.83 -5.25 23.61
C GLU A 19 -0.02 -4.16 22.91
N ASP A 20 0.15 -3.00 23.55
CA ASP A 20 0.88 -1.85 23.00
C ASP A 20 2.32 -2.23 22.60
N GLY A 21 3.01 -2.99 23.46
CA GLY A 21 4.38 -3.48 23.19
C GLY A 21 4.48 -4.60 22.15
N ARG A 22 3.35 -5.21 21.74
CA ARG A 22 3.29 -6.29 20.73
C ARG A 22 2.89 -5.79 19.34
N LEU A 23 2.39 -4.55 19.24
CA LEU A 23 2.03 -3.98 17.95
C LEU A 23 3.28 -3.79 17.07
N PRO A 24 3.17 -4.00 15.76
CA PRO A 24 4.24 -3.65 14.84
C PRO A 24 4.64 -2.18 14.98
N ALA A 25 5.95 -1.91 14.98
CA ALA A 25 6.46 -0.54 15.08
C ALA A 25 6.00 0.35 13.90
N PHE A 26 5.79 -0.27 12.74
CA PHE A 26 5.28 0.38 11.54
C PHE A 26 4.16 -0.46 10.92
N PRO A 27 3.11 0.16 10.37
CA PRO A 27 2.15 -0.57 9.56
C PRO A 27 2.84 -1.17 8.33
N SER A 28 2.33 -2.30 7.84
CA SER A 28 2.78 -2.83 6.57
C SER A 28 2.51 -1.82 5.44
N PRO A 29 3.44 -1.67 4.48
CA PRO A 29 3.24 -0.81 3.32
C PRO A 29 1.98 -1.18 2.55
N GLU A 30 1.20 -0.19 2.12
CA GLU A 30 -0.05 -0.41 1.39
C GLU A 30 0.16 -1.22 0.11
N ILE A 31 1.27 -0.99 -0.61
CA ILE A 31 1.64 -1.73 -1.83
C ILE A 31 1.76 -3.24 -1.62
N ARG A 32 1.94 -3.71 -0.38
CA ARG A 32 2.00 -5.13 -0.04
C ARG A 32 0.64 -5.76 0.27
N LEU A 33 -0.38 -4.95 0.53
CA LEU A 33 -1.67 -5.39 1.07
C LEU A 33 -2.84 -5.06 0.15
N ALA A 34 -2.78 -3.93 -0.56
CA ALA A 34 -3.87 -3.43 -1.37
C ALA A 34 -3.97 -4.16 -2.72
N ASP A 35 -5.14 -4.02 -3.35
CA ASP A 35 -5.31 -4.31 -4.77
C ASP A 35 -4.42 -3.37 -5.60
N LEU A 36 -3.70 -3.93 -6.57
CA LEU A 36 -2.72 -3.18 -7.36
C LEU A 36 -3.24 -2.76 -8.74
N ALA A 37 -4.51 -2.94 -9.10
CA ALA A 37 -5.04 -2.63 -10.43
C ALA A 37 -4.83 -1.15 -10.80
N GLN A 38 -5.11 -0.23 -9.87
CA GLN A 38 -4.88 1.20 -10.12
C GLN A 38 -3.39 1.52 -10.23
N PHE A 39 -2.55 0.93 -9.37
CA PHE A 39 -1.10 1.12 -9.42
C PHE A 39 -0.50 0.59 -10.74
N ALA A 40 -0.88 -0.63 -11.15
CA ALA A 40 -0.43 -1.27 -12.38
C ALA A 40 -0.86 -0.45 -13.62
N LEU A 41 -2.06 0.11 -13.62
CA LEU A 41 -2.51 0.99 -14.71
C LEU A 41 -1.65 2.24 -14.79
N GLN A 42 -1.36 2.87 -13.65
CA GLN A 42 -0.48 4.05 -13.60
C GLN A 42 0.93 3.71 -14.08
N ALA A 43 1.48 2.57 -13.66
CA ALA A 43 2.80 2.10 -14.08
C ALA A 43 2.85 1.84 -15.59
N ALA A 44 1.82 1.21 -16.15
CA ALA A 44 1.67 1.00 -17.59
C ALA A 44 1.57 2.33 -18.36
N CYS A 45 0.77 3.28 -17.87
CA CYS A 45 0.68 4.63 -18.47
C CYS A 45 2.01 5.39 -18.42
N TRP A 46 2.83 5.13 -17.41
CA TRP A 46 4.16 5.72 -17.26
C TRP A 46 5.22 5.08 -18.18
N GLY A 47 4.90 3.93 -18.79
CA GLY A 47 5.79 3.18 -19.68
C GLY A 47 6.62 2.09 -19.00
N ASP A 48 6.35 1.79 -17.74
CA ASP A 48 6.98 0.68 -17.00
C ASP A 48 5.88 -0.26 -16.45
N PRO A 49 5.28 -1.10 -17.29
CA PRO A 49 4.09 -1.90 -16.94
C PRO A 49 4.34 -2.93 -15.83
N ASP A 50 5.58 -3.35 -15.62
CA ASP A 50 5.97 -4.27 -14.55
C ASP A 50 6.49 -3.53 -13.30
N ALA A 51 6.54 -2.18 -13.35
CA ALA A 51 7.12 -1.32 -12.33
C ALA A 51 8.57 -1.69 -11.93
N ALA A 52 9.29 -2.39 -12.81
CA ALA A 52 10.60 -2.99 -12.50
C ALA A 52 11.75 -1.97 -12.55
N GLY A 53 11.57 -0.89 -13.31
CA GLY A 53 12.48 0.26 -13.37
C GLY A 53 12.17 1.34 -12.33
N LEU A 54 11.09 1.22 -11.55
CA LEU A 54 10.73 2.18 -10.52
C LEU A 54 11.53 1.97 -9.23
N ALA A 55 12.08 3.05 -8.68
CA ALA A 55 12.78 3.05 -7.40
C ALA A 55 11.79 3.15 -6.21
N LEU A 56 10.92 2.14 -6.06
CA LEU A 56 9.95 2.07 -4.98
C LEU A 56 10.61 1.71 -3.65
N LEU A 57 10.07 2.21 -2.53
CA LEU A 57 10.54 1.85 -1.18
C LEU A 57 10.38 0.35 -0.92
N ASP A 58 9.26 -0.21 -1.37
CA ASP A 58 8.95 -1.62 -1.33
C ASP A 58 8.48 -2.08 -2.71
N PRO A 59 8.99 -3.21 -3.23
CA PRO A 59 8.52 -3.73 -4.50
C PRO A 59 7.09 -4.28 -4.37
N PRO A 60 6.27 -4.18 -5.44
CA PRO A 60 4.96 -4.80 -5.47
C PRO A 60 5.07 -6.33 -5.38
N PRO A 61 4.22 -7.00 -4.59
CA PRO A 61 4.18 -8.46 -4.58
C PRO A 61 3.84 -9.01 -5.97
N ALA A 62 4.66 -9.92 -6.49
CA ALA A 62 4.52 -10.45 -7.85
C ALA A 62 3.13 -11.04 -8.12
N GLY A 63 2.56 -11.78 -7.16
CA GLY A 63 1.21 -12.36 -7.30
C GLY A 63 0.11 -11.30 -7.37
N ALA A 64 0.21 -10.23 -6.58
CA ALA A 64 -0.75 -9.13 -6.61
C ALA A 64 -0.62 -8.30 -7.91
N MET A 65 0.60 -8.10 -8.40
CA MET A 65 0.84 -7.43 -9.67
C MET A 65 0.29 -8.23 -10.87
N ALA A 66 0.48 -9.55 -10.87
CA ALA A 66 -0.07 -10.42 -11.90
C ALA A 66 -1.61 -10.35 -11.93
N ALA A 67 -2.25 -10.46 -10.76
CA ALA A 67 -3.71 -10.34 -10.65
C ALA A 67 -4.22 -8.97 -11.10
N ALA A 68 -3.52 -7.89 -10.74
CA ALA A 68 -3.83 -6.55 -11.22
C ALA A 68 -3.77 -6.45 -12.75
N ARG A 69 -2.73 -7.03 -13.37
CA ARG A 69 -2.60 -7.05 -14.84
C ARG A 69 -3.69 -7.88 -15.50
N GLU A 70 -4.07 -9.03 -14.93
CA GLU A 70 -5.21 -9.83 -15.42
C GLU A 70 -6.52 -9.01 -15.42
N VAL A 71 -6.78 -8.26 -14.35
CA VAL A 71 -7.94 -7.35 -14.27
C VAL A 71 -7.89 -6.30 -15.40
N LEU A 72 -6.75 -5.65 -15.60
CA LEU A 72 -6.60 -4.63 -16.62
C LEU A 72 -6.74 -5.17 -18.05
N VAL A 73 -6.26 -6.38 -18.31
CA VAL A 73 -6.48 -7.08 -19.58
C VAL A 73 -7.97 -7.40 -19.75
N ALA A 74 -8.63 -7.90 -18.71
CA ALA A 74 -10.05 -8.26 -18.76
C ALA A 74 -10.96 -7.04 -19.05
N VAL A 75 -10.59 -5.85 -18.56
CA VAL A 75 -11.33 -4.60 -18.86
C VAL A 75 -10.86 -3.89 -20.13
N GLY A 76 -9.87 -4.45 -20.85
CA GLY A 76 -9.32 -3.85 -22.07
C GLY A 76 -8.50 -2.58 -21.84
N ALA A 77 -8.03 -2.34 -20.61
CA ALA A 77 -7.22 -1.18 -20.27
C ALA A 77 -5.75 -1.33 -20.71
N VAL A 78 -5.25 -2.57 -20.77
CA VAL A 78 -3.91 -2.91 -21.27
C VAL A 78 -3.96 -4.16 -22.16
N SER A 79 -2.95 -4.33 -23.02
CA SER A 79 -2.78 -5.57 -23.80
C SER A 79 -2.17 -6.69 -22.96
N ALA A 80 -2.51 -7.93 -23.31
CA ALA A 80 -1.91 -9.14 -22.73
C ALA A 80 -0.39 -9.22 -22.99
#